data_AF-A0A6I8NBI1-F1
#
_entry.id   AF-A0A6I8NBI1-F1
#
_cell.length_a   1.000
_cell.length_b   1.000
_cell.length_c   1.000
_cell.angle_alpha   90.00
_cell.angle_beta   90.00
_cell.angle_gamma   90.00
#
_symmetry.space_group_name_H-M   'P 1'
#
loop_
_entity.id
_entity.type
_entity.pdbx_description
1 polymer ?
#
loop_
_entity_poly.entity_id
_entity_poly.type
_entity_poly.pdbx_seq_one_letter_code
_entity_poly.pdbx_strand_id
1 'polypeptide(L)'
;MGPGRPGAKEGNRVGGGSLRPGAREAGQGELGVGLGRSREGCSITWPEGLFYPPGTNKLALVDWGDPARPFLFPSEWQHVTMFGFFALSGWVDLASWVWLARRRVGLERAALALAFHVLALLLLTHSQGKDPVENRVHSLLLLPTFLTALVLTVELWAPDQPQLWVAKTWLLLVQGSWLLQTAFVLYRPPSGQPWRGDSPADLMFLSTFFCWHLALGIGVLATIYGLSALWHRHGSPRAGEKGLGYQRCQLGPLDEELQKLEVEAEQTERGSFGAGLPEI
;
A
#
# COMPACT_ATOMS: atom_id res chain seq x y z
N MET A 1 -4.22 27.38 -53.37
CA MET A 1 -4.68 28.44 -54.29
C MET A 1 -6.10 28.08 -54.73
N GLY A 2 -7.09 28.91 -54.39
CA GLY A 2 -8.49 28.80 -54.85
C GLY A 2 -8.65 29.20 -56.33
N PRO A 3 -9.87 29.38 -56.87
CA PRO A 3 -11.11 29.89 -56.24
C PRO A 3 -12.30 28.91 -56.37
N GLY A 4 -13.43 28.98 -55.68
CA GLY A 4 -14.22 30.10 -55.18
C GLY A 4 -15.51 30.25 -56.01
N ARG A 5 -16.63 29.65 -55.56
CA ARG A 5 -18.00 30.04 -55.97
C ARG A 5 -19.02 29.70 -54.86
N PRO A 6 -19.80 30.68 -54.38
CA PRO A 6 -20.95 30.45 -53.50
C PRO A 6 -22.25 30.40 -54.31
N GLY A 7 -23.22 29.60 -53.85
CA GLY A 7 -24.58 29.55 -54.39
C GLY A 7 -25.59 29.71 -53.26
N ALA A 8 -26.29 30.84 -53.25
CA ALA A 8 -27.43 31.13 -52.40
C ALA A 8 -28.74 30.81 -53.13
N LYS A 9 -29.77 30.37 -52.39
CA LYS A 9 -31.23 30.52 -52.58
C LYS A 9 -31.90 29.97 -51.30
N GLU A 10 -32.54 30.74 -50.42
CA GLU A 10 -33.84 31.42 -50.55
C GLU A 10 -34.97 30.42 -50.89
N GLY A 11 -36.08 30.24 -50.17
CA GLY A 11 -36.70 30.85 -48.99
C GLY A 11 -38.19 30.40 -48.98
N ASN A 12 -38.77 30.07 -47.81
CA ASN A 12 -40.22 30.07 -47.46
C ASN A 12 -40.34 29.52 -46.02
N ARG A 13 -40.74 30.20 -44.94
CA ARG A 13 -41.80 31.18 -44.57
C ARG A 13 -43.16 30.56 -44.22
N VAL A 14 -43.65 31.00 -43.05
CA VAL A 14 -45.03 31.03 -42.49
C VAL A 14 -45.45 29.75 -41.73
N GLY A 15 -45.98 29.77 -40.50
CA GLY A 15 -46.41 30.80 -39.53
C GLY A 15 -46.74 30.07 -38.21
N GLY A 16 -47.15 30.65 -37.08
CA GLY A 16 -47.50 32.00 -36.66
C GLY A 16 -48.21 31.93 -35.29
N GLY A 17 -48.06 32.97 -34.47
CA GLY A 17 -48.93 33.36 -33.32
C GLY A 17 -48.68 32.65 -31.97
N SER A 18 -48.83 33.26 -30.80
CA SER A 18 -49.23 34.62 -30.37
C SER A 18 -49.19 34.71 -28.83
N LEU A 19 -48.62 35.79 -28.26
CA LEU A 19 -49.06 36.65 -27.10
C LEU A 19 -49.81 35.98 -25.91
N ARG A 20 -49.61 36.24 -24.60
CA ARG A 20 -49.17 37.41 -23.80
C ARG A 20 -49.09 37.00 -22.28
N PRO A 21 -48.65 37.89 -21.35
CA PRO A 21 -48.25 37.60 -19.97
C PRO A 21 -49.34 37.88 -18.91
N GLY A 22 -49.12 37.41 -17.67
CA GLY A 22 -49.94 37.75 -16.50
C GLY A 22 -49.12 37.80 -15.21
N ALA A 23 -49.01 38.99 -14.63
CA ALA A 23 -48.44 39.28 -13.32
C ALA A 23 -49.50 39.18 -12.21
N ARG A 24 -49.10 38.77 -11.00
CA ARG A 24 -49.60 39.34 -9.74
C ARG A 24 -48.70 39.02 -8.53
N GLU A 25 -48.26 40.11 -7.91
CA GLU A 25 -47.86 40.40 -6.51
C GLU A 25 -48.64 39.63 -5.41
N ALA A 26 -48.28 39.55 -4.11
CA ALA A 26 -47.26 40.15 -3.23
C ALA A 26 -47.24 39.39 -1.87
N GLY A 27 -46.23 39.66 -1.02
CA GLY A 27 -46.23 39.39 0.42
C GLY A 27 -44.86 38.89 0.93
N GLN A 28 -43.82 39.71 1.01
CA GLN A 28 -43.48 40.64 2.11
C GLN A 28 -42.94 39.95 3.37
N GLY A 29 -41.66 40.22 3.65
CA GLY A 29 -40.93 39.79 4.85
C GLY A 29 -39.45 40.17 4.79
N GLU A 30 -39.15 41.46 4.59
CA GLU A 30 -37.82 42.02 4.83
C GLU A 30 -37.59 42.20 6.34
N LEU A 31 -36.43 41.77 6.83
CA LEU A 31 -35.72 42.39 7.95
C LEU A 31 -34.24 42.38 7.60
N GLY A 32 -33.79 43.47 6.96
CA GLY A 32 -32.38 43.78 6.83
C GLY A 32 -31.88 44.52 8.06
N VAL A 33 -30.69 44.15 8.55
CA VAL A 33 -29.73 45.09 9.16
C VAL A 33 -28.34 44.61 8.78
N GLY A 34 -27.72 45.29 7.81
CA GLY A 34 -26.29 45.19 7.58
C GLY A 34 -25.52 46.03 8.60
N LEU A 35 -24.33 45.58 8.99
CA LEU A 35 -23.20 46.45 9.29
C LEU A 35 -21.93 45.61 9.24
N GLY A 36 -21.04 45.95 8.31
CA GLY A 36 -19.79 45.24 8.11
C GLY A 36 -18.79 45.47 9.24
N ARG A 37 -17.71 44.68 9.23
CA ARG A 37 -16.32 45.15 9.20
C ARG A 37 -15.42 43.93 9.33
N SER A 38 -14.50 43.82 8.37
CA SER A 38 -13.32 42.95 8.45
C SER A 38 -12.71 43.00 9.85
N ARG A 39 -12.64 41.85 10.50
CA ARG A 39 -11.69 41.60 11.59
C ARG A 39 -10.91 40.36 11.21
N GLU A 40 -9.72 40.63 10.71
CA GLU A 40 -8.61 39.70 10.62
C GLU A 40 -8.40 39.06 11.99
N GLY A 41 -8.93 37.85 12.14
CA GLY A 41 -8.66 36.97 13.27
C GLY A 41 -7.86 35.80 12.73
N CYS A 42 -6.53 35.94 12.74
CA CYS A 42 -5.59 34.82 12.62
C CYS A 42 -5.86 33.89 13.81
N SER A 43 -6.84 33.01 13.64
CA SER A 43 -7.03 31.85 14.49
C SER A 43 -6.20 30.75 13.86
N ILE A 44 -5.10 30.43 14.51
CA ILE A 44 -4.31 29.23 14.24
C ILE A 44 -5.23 28.06 14.55
N THR A 45 -6.03 27.65 13.57
CA THR A 45 -6.75 26.39 13.59
C THR A 45 -5.71 25.30 13.40
N TRP A 46 -5.31 24.68 14.50
CA TRP A 46 -4.65 23.38 14.46
C TRP A 46 -5.51 22.42 13.62
N PRO A 47 -4.91 21.50 12.84
CA PRO A 47 -5.64 20.67 11.90
C PRO A 47 -6.49 19.63 12.64
N GLU A 48 -7.74 20.00 12.91
CA GLU A 48 -8.88 19.13 13.29
C GLU A 48 -9.28 18.19 12.14
N GLY A 49 -8.30 17.47 11.56
CA GLY A 49 -8.51 16.59 10.42
C GLY A 49 -7.82 15.22 10.55
N LEU A 50 -7.07 14.99 11.63
CA LEU A 50 -6.43 13.68 11.87
C LEU A 50 -7.19 12.81 12.88
N PHE A 51 -8.18 13.37 13.59
CA PHE A 51 -8.95 12.67 14.61
C PHE A 51 -10.43 12.96 14.43
N TYR A 52 -11.21 11.94 14.05
CA TYR A 52 -12.64 12.05 13.82
C TYR A 52 -13.39 12.27 15.13
N PRO A 53 -14.54 12.99 15.12
CA PRO A 53 -15.33 13.19 16.33
C PRO A 53 -15.76 11.83 16.90
N PRO A 54 -15.53 11.56 18.19
CA PRO A 54 -15.94 10.30 18.82
C PRO A 54 -17.47 10.15 18.69
N GLY A 55 -17.93 9.03 18.12
CA GLY A 55 -19.36 8.70 17.97
C GLY A 55 -19.84 8.33 16.57
N THR A 56 -19.00 8.43 15.53
CA THR A 56 -19.36 7.97 14.17
C THR A 56 -18.84 6.55 13.91
N ASN A 57 -19.75 5.57 13.81
CA ASN A 57 -19.36 4.19 13.48
C ASN A 57 -19.24 4.01 11.96
N LYS A 58 -18.09 4.42 11.40
CA LYS A 58 -17.73 4.17 9.98
C LYS A 58 -17.33 2.71 9.68
N LEU A 59 -17.43 1.83 10.67
CA LEU A 59 -17.28 0.38 10.53
C LEU A 59 -18.65 -0.32 10.57
N ALA A 60 -19.76 0.42 10.43
CA ALA A 60 -21.03 -0.21 10.17
C ALA A 60 -20.96 -0.94 8.82
N LEU A 61 -21.27 -2.23 8.79
CA LEU A 61 -21.24 -3.03 7.55
C LEU A 61 -22.50 -2.84 6.72
N VAL A 62 -23.66 -2.86 7.38
CA VAL A 62 -24.98 -2.84 6.75
C VAL A 62 -25.83 -1.82 7.48
N ASP A 63 -26.61 -1.05 6.72
CA ASP A 63 -27.70 -0.29 7.31
C ASP A 63 -28.86 -1.23 7.67
N TRP A 64 -28.98 -1.55 8.96
CA TRP A 64 -30.06 -2.38 9.46
C TRP A 64 -31.41 -1.65 9.55
N GLY A 65 -31.42 -0.32 9.39
CA GLY A 65 -32.62 0.51 9.39
C GLY A 65 -33.30 0.62 8.02
N ASP A 66 -32.56 0.40 6.93
CA ASP A 66 -33.09 0.39 5.57
C ASP A 66 -33.57 -1.03 5.17
N PRO A 67 -34.81 -1.21 4.66
CA PRO A 67 -35.27 -2.50 4.15
C PRO A 67 -34.41 -3.07 3.00
N ALA A 68 -33.71 -2.22 2.24
CA ALA A 68 -32.79 -2.64 1.18
C ALA A 68 -31.44 -3.14 1.70
N ARG A 69 -31.11 -2.88 2.97
CA ARG A 69 -29.87 -3.30 3.66
C ARG A 69 -28.60 -3.05 2.84
N PRO A 70 -28.36 -1.82 2.35
CA PRO A 70 -27.17 -1.52 1.58
C PRO A 70 -25.91 -1.68 2.44
N PHE A 71 -24.80 -2.05 1.80
CA PHE A 71 -23.48 -2.02 2.43
C PHE A 71 -23.02 -0.57 2.62
N LEU A 72 -22.55 -0.26 3.82
CA LEU A 72 -22.06 1.07 4.18
C LEU A 72 -20.53 1.09 4.15
N PHE A 73 -19.97 2.26 3.83
CA PHE A 73 -18.53 2.54 3.93
C PHE A 73 -17.61 1.51 3.21
N PRO A 74 -17.88 1.17 1.93
CA PRO A 74 -17.12 0.14 1.23
C PRO A 74 -15.62 0.50 1.10
N SER A 75 -15.29 1.79 1.00
CA SER A 75 -13.89 2.24 0.94
C SER A 75 -13.17 1.97 2.25
N GLU A 76 -13.79 2.30 3.38
CA GLU A 76 -13.24 2.10 4.71
C GLU A 76 -13.03 0.62 5.01
N TRP A 77 -13.99 -0.25 4.65
CA TRP A 77 -13.84 -1.69 4.78
C TRP A 77 -12.70 -2.27 3.94
N GLN A 78 -12.47 -1.76 2.73
CA GLN A 78 -11.31 -2.15 1.92
C GLN A 78 -9.99 -1.74 2.60
N HIS A 79 -9.90 -0.54 3.17
CA HIS A 79 -8.72 -0.11 3.92
C HIS A 79 -8.50 -0.94 5.19
N VAL A 80 -9.55 -1.22 5.96
CA VAL A 80 -9.48 -2.10 7.14
C VAL A 80 -8.99 -3.49 6.76
N THR A 81 -9.49 -4.04 5.65
CA THR A 81 -9.04 -5.34 5.13
C THR A 81 -7.56 -5.28 4.77
N MET A 82 -7.13 -4.27 4.01
CA MET A 82 -5.72 -4.06 3.66
C MET A 82 -4.82 -4.03 4.90
N PHE A 83 -5.11 -3.15 5.86
CA PHE A 83 -4.32 -3.02 7.09
C PHE A 83 -4.36 -4.29 7.93
N GLY A 84 -5.51 -4.98 7.99
CA GLY A 84 -5.67 -6.24 8.69
C GLY A 84 -4.75 -7.35 8.17
N PHE A 85 -4.64 -7.50 6.84
CA PHE A 85 -3.74 -8.50 6.24
C PHE A 85 -2.25 -8.15 6.42
N PHE A 86 -1.87 -6.88 6.33
CA PHE A 86 -0.50 -6.47 6.65
C PHE A 86 -0.16 -6.65 8.13
N ALA A 87 -1.08 -6.32 9.04
CA ALA A 87 -0.92 -6.57 10.46
C ALA A 87 -0.81 -8.08 10.75
N LEU A 88 -1.63 -8.90 10.11
CA LEU A 88 -1.55 -10.37 10.23
C LEU A 88 -0.20 -10.90 9.75
N SER A 89 0.34 -10.38 8.64
CA SER A 89 1.68 -10.75 8.18
C SER A 89 2.74 -10.43 9.25
N GLY A 90 2.70 -9.23 9.84
CA GLY A 90 3.61 -8.87 10.92
C GLY A 90 3.45 -9.72 12.18
N TRP A 91 2.22 -10.13 12.51
CA TRP A 91 1.94 -11.08 13.59
C TRP A 91 2.50 -12.46 13.31
N VAL A 92 2.38 -12.97 12.08
CA VAL A 92 2.97 -14.25 11.66
C VAL A 92 4.49 -14.20 11.77
N ASP A 93 5.10 -13.08 11.35
CA ASP A 93 6.54 -12.87 11.52
C ASP A 93 6.92 -12.92 13.01
N LEU A 94 6.24 -12.14 13.85
CA LEU A 94 6.51 -12.12 15.29
C LEU A 94 6.33 -13.50 15.95
N ALA A 95 5.26 -14.22 15.61
CA ALA A 95 4.99 -15.57 16.11
C ALA A 95 6.09 -16.57 15.68
N SER A 96 6.52 -16.50 14.41
CA SER A 96 7.60 -17.32 13.86
C SER A 96 8.93 -17.11 14.59
N TRP A 97 9.20 -15.87 15.01
CA TRP A 97 10.43 -15.51 15.73
C TRP A 97 10.39 -15.84 17.22
N VAL A 98 9.27 -15.57 17.90
CA VAL A 98 9.20 -15.60 19.37
C VAL A 98 8.66 -16.93 19.91
N TRP A 99 7.70 -17.55 19.22
CA TRP A 99 6.94 -18.67 19.78
C TRP A 99 7.30 -20.03 19.18
N LEU A 100 7.87 -20.07 17.98
CA LEU A 100 8.26 -21.32 17.35
C LEU A 100 9.70 -21.70 17.71
N ALA A 101 9.90 -22.95 18.13
CA ALA A 101 11.23 -23.50 18.43
C ALA A 101 12.21 -23.41 17.24
N ARG A 102 11.69 -23.37 16.01
CA ARG A 102 12.46 -23.11 14.80
C ARG A 102 11.71 -22.12 13.92
N ARG A 103 12.41 -21.04 13.55
CA ARG A 103 11.89 -20.00 12.65
C ARG A 103 11.40 -20.61 11.33
N ARG A 104 10.17 -20.28 10.92
CA ARG A 104 9.53 -20.77 9.70
C ARG A 104 9.51 -19.68 8.63
N VAL A 105 10.67 -19.43 8.01
CA VAL A 105 10.84 -18.40 6.97
C VAL A 105 9.87 -18.57 5.78
N GLY A 106 9.49 -19.81 5.45
CA GLY A 106 8.49 -20.05 4.40
C GLY A 106 7.09 -19.52 4.76
N LEU A 107 6.69 -19.61 6.03
CA LEU A 107 5.39 -19.11 6.50
C LEU A 107 5.36 -17.58 6.50
N GLU A 108 6.45 -16.95 6.96
CA GLU A 108 6.66 -15.50 6.93
C GLU A 108 6.51 -14.95 5.50
N ARG A 109 7.24 -15.56 4.55
CA ARG A 109 7.16 -15.20 3.12
C ARG A 109 5.77 -15.43 2.53
N ALA A 110 5.10 -16.52 2.90
CA ALA A 110 3.76 -16.82 2.42
C ALA A 110 2.72 -15.81 2.92
N ALA A 111 2.80 -15.42 4.19
CA ALA A 111 1.90 -14.42 4.77
C ALA A 111 2.10 -13.05 4.12
N LEU A 112 3.35 -12.64 3.88
CA LEU A 112 3.66 -11.40 3.18
C LEU A 112 3.18 -11.44 1.73
N ALA A 113 3.41 -12.54 1.01
CA ALA A 113 2.91 -12.72 -0.35
C ALA A 113 1.37 -12.59 -0.40
N LEU A 114 0.66 -13.23 0.54
CA LEU A 114 -0.79 -13.14 0.65
C LEU A 114 -1.26 -11.70 0.87
N ALA A 115 -0.62 -10.96 1.78
CA ALA A 115 -0.95 -9.56 2.02
C ALA A 115 -0.82 -8.69 0.75
N PHE A 116 0.23 -8.93 -0.05
CA PHE A 116 0.42 -8.24 -1.33
C PHE A 116 -0.59 -8.65 -2.41
N HIS A 117 -1.03 -9.91 -2.46
CA HIS A 117 -2.12 -10.32 -3.36
C HIS A 117 -3.45 -9.67 -2.99
N VAL A 118 -3.77 -9.64 -1.69
CA VAL A 118 -4.97 -8.95 -1.20
C VAL A 118 -4.89 -7.46 -1.53
N LEU A 119 -3.74 -6.81 -1.31
CA LEU A 119 -3.54 -5.41 -1.69
C LEU A 119 -3.75 -5.17 -3.19
N ALA A 120 -3.23 -6.04 -4.06
CA ALA A 120 -3.42 -5.93 -5.51
C ALA A 120 -4.90 -6.09 -5.91
N LEU A 121 -5.61 -7.06 -5.31
CA LEU A 121 -7.05 -7.27 -5.54
C LEU A 121 -7.88 -6.08 -5.07
N LEU A 122 -7.55 -5.52 -3.91
CA LEU A 122 -8.20 -4.32 -3.39
C LEU A 122 -7.94 -3.13 -4.31
N LEU A 123 -6.70 -2.87 -4.72
CA LEU A 123 -6.39 -1.78 -5.66
C LEU A 123 -7.11 -1.90 -7.00
N LEU A 124 -7.26 -3.13 -7.52
CA LEU A 124 -8.00 -3.38 -8.76
C LEU A 124 -9.48 -2.99 -8.61
N THR A 125 -10.09 -3.31 -7.48
CA THR A 125 -11.52 -3.09 -7.22
C THR A 125 -11.83 -1.72 -6.60
N HIS A 126 -10.82 -1.02 -6.06
CA HIS A 126 -10.96 0.28 -5.41
C HIS A 126 -11.42 1.39 -6.37
N SER A 127 -11.27 1.18 -7.67
CA SER A 127 -11.45 2.16 -8.75
C SER A 127 -12.91 2.56 -9.05
N GLN A 128 -13.90 1.82 -8.54
CA GLN A 128 -15.29 2.06 -8.88
C GLN A 128 -15.85 3.28 -8.15
N GLY A 129 -16.27 4.30 -8.90
CA GLY A 129 -16.99 5.47 -8.37
C GLY A 129 -16.13 6.55 -7.70
N LYS A 130 -14.80 6.48 -7.84
CA LYS A 130 -13.86 7.46 -7.26
C LYS A 130 -13.54 8.63 -8.19
N ASP A 131 -13.01 9.70 -7.61
CA ASP A 131 -12.47 10.83 -8.37
C ASP A 131 -11.39 10.36 -9.39
N PRO A 132 -11.32 10.95 -10.60
CA PRO A 132 -10.35 10.53 -11.62
C PRO A 132 -8.89 10.60 -11.17
N VAL A 133 -8.51 11.56 -10.32
CA VAL A 133 -7.16 11.67 -9.76
C VAL A 133 -6.89 10.52 -8.81
N GLU A 134 -7.84 10.25 -7.90
CA GLU A 134 -7.76 9.15 -6.94
C GLU A 134 -7.66 7.81 -7.66
N ASN A 135 -8.49 7.60 -8.70
CA ASN A 135 -8.43 6.39 -9.51
C ASN A 135 -7.07 6.24 -10.21
N ARG A 136 -6.52 7.34 -10.76
CA ARG A 136 -5.22 7.31 -11.46
C ARG A 136 -4.07 6.97 -10.52
N VAL A 137 -4.01 7.55 -9.31
CA VAL A 137 -2.94 7.25 -8.37
C VAL A 137 -2.94 5.80 -7.91
N HIS A 138 -4.12 5.23 -7.64
CA HIS A 138 -4.27 3.84 -7.23
C HIS A 138 -3.97 2.87 -8.39
N SER A 139 -4.39 3.22 -9.61
CA SER A 139 -4.06 2.43 -10.81
C SER A 139 -2.55 2.37 -11.06
N LEU A 140 -1.82 3.47 -10.83
CA LEU A 140 -0.36 3.48 -10.94
C LEU A 140 0.31 2.65 -9.83
N LEU A 141 -0.28 2.63 -8.63
CA LEU A 141 0.18 1.80 -7.51
C LEU A 141 -0.07 0.30 -7.73
N LEU A 142 -1.09 -0.08 -8.51
CA LEU A 142 -1.42 -1.48 -8.80
C LEU A 142 -0.26 -2.21 -9.47
N LEU A 143 0.42 -1.58 -10.44
CA LEU A 143 1.53 -2.20 -11.18
C LEU A 143 2.69 -2.68 -10.28
N PRO A 144 3.34 -1.82 -9.47
CA PRO A 144 4.43 -2.25 -8.58
C PRO A 144 3.92 -3.21 -7.50
N THR A 145 2.68 -3.06 -7.04
CA THR A 145 2.07 -3.99 -6.07
C THR A 145 1.95 -5.40 -6.64
N PHE A 146 1.37 -5.51 -7.84
CA PHE A 146 1.18 -6.79 -8.52
C PHE A 146 2.53 -7.45 -8.83
N LEU A 147 3.50 -6.68 -9.35
CA LEU A 147 4.86 -7.19 -9.57
C LEU A 147 5.51 -7.65 -8.26
N THR A 148 5.31 -6.94 -7.15
CA THR A 148 5.84 -7.34 -5.83
C THR A 148 5.20 -8.66 -5.38
N ALA A 149 3.89 -8.81 -5.54
CA ALA A 149 3.19 -10.06 -5.24
C ALA A 149 3.75 -11.24 -6.04
N LEU A 150 4.02 -11.04 -7.34
CA LEU A 150 4.65 -12.04 -8.20
C LEU A 150 6.08 -12.37 -7.73
N VAL A 151 6.91 -11.37 -7.45
CA VAL A 151 8.28 -11.60 -6.97
C VAL A 151 8.28 -12.37 -5.65
N LEU A 152 7.40 -12.02 -4.71
CA LEU A 152 7.24 -12.75 -3.44
C LEU A 152 6.79 -14.19 -3.67
N THR A 153 5.90 -14.42 -4.65
CA THR A 153 5.46 -15.77 -5.04
C THR A 153 6.60 -16.59 -5.60
N VAL A 154 7.41 -16.02 -6.50
CA VAL A 154 8.57 -16.71 -7.06
C VAL A 154 9.61 -16.99 -5.97
N GLU A 155 9.80 -16.07 -5.02
CA GLU A 155 10.72 -16.24 -3.87
C GLU A 155 10.32 -17.40 -2.94
N LEU A 156 9.03 -17.79 -2.88
CA LEU A 156 8.58 -18.98 -2.15
C LEU A 156 9.15 -20.28 -2.75
N TRP A 157 9.28 -20.34 -4.07
CA TRP A 157 9.77 -21.53 -4.78
C TRP A 157 11.29 -21.49 -4.99
N ALA A 158 11.86 -20.31 -5.24
CA ALA A 158 13.26 -20.11 -5.57
C ALA A 158 13.89 -18.99 -4.70
N PRO A 159 14.11 -19.25 -3.40
CA PRO A 159 14.54 -18.22 -2.44
C PRO A 159 15.99 -17.74 -2.62
N ASP A 160 16.85 -18.52 -3.28
CA ASP A 160 18.30 -18.30 -3.34
C ASP A 160 18.75 -17.47 -4.55
N GLN A 161 17.83 -16.76 -5.19
CA GLN A 161 18.12 -15.93 -6.37
C GLN A 161 18.31 -14.45 -5.96
N PRO A 162 19.54 -13.89 -5.97
CA PRO A 162 19.79 -12.52 -5.54
C PRO A 162 19.06 -11.47 -6.40
N GLN A 163 18.75 -11.80 -7.66
CA GLN A 163 17.99 -10.94 -8.56
C GLN A 163 16.58 -10.66 -8.03
N LEU A 164 15.94 -11.64 -7.37
CA LEU A 164 14.62 -11.46 -6.75
C LEU A 164 14.70 -10.49 -5.57
N TRP A 165 15.78 -10.51 -4.79
CA TRP A 165 15.96 -9.59 -3.66
C TRP A 165 16.14 -8.15 -4.13
N VAL A 166 16.90 -7.94 -5.20
CA VAL A 166 17.06 -6.62 -5.82
C VAL A 166 15.74 -6.14 -6.41
N ALA A 167 15.04 -6.99 -7.17
CA ALA A 167 13.75 -6.66 -7.77
C ALA A 167 12.70 -6.32 -6.70
N LYS A 168 12.58 -7.14 -5.65
CA LYS A 168 11.69 -6.89 -4.50
C LYS A 168 12.00 -5.56 -3.85
N THR A 169 13.27 -5.30 -3.52
CA THR A 169 13.68 -4.04 -2.88
C THR A 169 13.37 -2.83 -3.77
N TRP A 170 13.63 -2.93 -5.08
CA TRP A 170 13.31 -1.86 -6.03
C TRP A 170 11.80 -1.57 -6.09
N LEU A 171 10.98 -2.61 -6.22
CA LEU A 171 9.53 -2.47 -6.29
C LEU A 171 8.94 -1.88 -5.01
N LEU A 172 9.41 -2.34 -3.83
CA LEU A 172 8.99 -1.79 -2.55
C LEU A 172 9.41 -0.32 -2.38
N LEU A 173 10.60 0.06 -2.85
CA LEU A 173 11.06 1.44 -2.84
C LEU A 173 10.19 2.34 -3.73
N VAL A 174 9.87 1.90 -4.94
CA VAL A 174 8.95 2.60 -5.84
C VAL A 174 7.57 2.72 -5.20
N GLN A 175 7.04 1.62 -4.65
CA GLN A 175 5.73 1.59 -4.01
C GLN A 175 5.65 2.56 -2.82
N GLY A 176 6.64 2.53 -1.93
CA GLY A 176 6.68 3.41 -0.76
C GLY A 176 6.86 4.88 -1.13
N SER A 177 7.77 5.18 -2.07
CA SER A 177 7.96 6.57 -2.52
C SER A 177 6.74 7.11 -3.26
N TRP A 178 6.04 6.28 -4.03
CA TRP A 178 4.78 6.65 -4.65
C TRP A 178 3.69 6.90 -3.61
N LEU A 179 3.51 6.03 -2.62
CA LEU A 179 2.55 6.22 -1.54
C LEU A 179 2.74 7.58 -0.83
N LEU A 180 3.99 7.96 -0.54
CA LEU A 180 4.30 9.28 0.02
C LEU A 180 3.86 10.42 -0.92
N GLN A 181 4.15 10.31 -2.22
CA GLN A 181 3.71 11.29 -3.21
C GLN A 181 2.17 11.36 -3.31
N THR A 182 1.48 10.21 -3.26
CA THR A 182 0.01 10.17 -3.31
C THR A 182 -0.64 10.85 -2.11
N ALA A 183 -0.03 10.75 -0.93
CA ALA A 183 -0.51 11.47 0.25
C ALA A 183 -0.47 12.99 0.04
N PHE A 184 0.59 13.51 -0.59
CA PHE A 184 0.67 14.92 -0.96
C PHE A 184 -0.32 15.31 -2.06
N VAL A 185 -0.52 14.44 -3.06
CA VAL A 185 -1.48 14.66 -4.15
C VAL A 185 -2.92 14.75 -3.64
N LEU A 186 -3.32 13.85 -2.73
CA LEU A 186 -4.70 13.71 -2.26
C LEU A 186 -5.05 14.63 -1.08
N TYR A 187 -4.15 14.83 -0.12
CA TYR A 187 -4.48 15.52 1.13
C TYR A 187 -3.87 16.90 1.28
N ARG A 188 -2.66 17.14 0.74
CA ARG A 188 -1.97 18.42 0.92
C ARG A 188 -0.96 18.70 -0.20
N PRO A 189 -1.39 19.27 -1.34
CA PRO A 189 -0.47 19.62 -2.40
C PRO A 189 0.48 20.71 -1.88
N PRO A 190 1.81 20.55 -1.99
CA PRO A 190 2.78 21.53 -1.50
C PRO A 190 2.66 22.90 -2.19
N SER A 191 2.07 22.94 -3.39
CA SER A 191 1.75 24.17 -4.14
C SER A 191 0.45 24.87 -3.70
N GLY A 192 -0.36 24.22 -2.86
CA GLY A 192 -1.70 24.69 -2.49
C GLY A 192 -2.75 24.62 -3.62
N GLN A 193 -2.37 24.18 -4.82
CA GLN A 193 -3.29 23.97 -5.95
C GLN A 193 -3.75 22.51 -5.99
N PRO A 194 -5.07 22.24 -5.93
CA PRO A 194 -5.59 20.88 -6.04
C PRO A 194 -5.42 20.35 -7.47
N TRP A 195 -5.17 19.04 -7.58
CA TRP A 195 -5.13 18.32 -8.84
C TRP A 195 -6.54 18.23 -9.45
N ARG A 196 -6.70 18.50 -10.74
CA ARG A 196 -8.01 18.50 -11.40
C ARG A 196 -8.22 17.21 -12.18
N GLY A 197 -9.19 16.40 -11.75
CA GLY A 197 -9.55 15.14 -12.43
C GLY A 197 -10.05 15.33 -13.87
N ASP A 198 -10.65 16.48 -14.16
CA ASP A 198 -11.17 16.82 -15.49
C ASP A 198 -10.09 17.31 -16.47
N SER A 199 -8.86 17.55 -16.00
CA SER A 199 -7.73 18.00 -16.83
C SER A 199 -6.92 16.77 -17.28
N PRO A 200 -6.93 16.42 -18.58
CA PRO A 200 -6.10 15.32 -19.07
C PRO A 200 -4.61 15.57 -18.83
N ALA A 201 -4.18 16.83 -18.84
CA ALA A 201 -2.79 17.21 -18.60
C ALA A 201 -2.34 16.85 -17.18
N ASP A 202 -3.16 17.12 -16.17
CA ASP A 202 -2.90 16.80 -14.76
C ASP A 202 -2.72 15.28 -14.60
N LEU A 203 -3.61 14.49 -15.19
CA LEU A 203 -3.54 13.03 -15.16
C LEU A 203 -2.32 12.46 -15.91
N MET A 204 -1.85 13.15 -16.96
CA MET A 204 -0.62 12.79 -17.67
C MET A 204 0.63 13.10 -16.83
N PHE A 205 0.70 14.27 -16.19
CA PHE A 205 1.79 14.61 -15.28
C PHE A 205 1.94 13.63 -14.14
N LEU A 206 0.82 13.13 -13.60
CA LEU A 206 0.84 12.12 -12.55
C LEU A 206 1.54 10.82 -13.00
N SER A 207 1.30 10.40 -14.23
CA SER A 207 1.98 9.24 -14.83
C SER A 207 3.48 9.53 -15.08
N THR A 208 3.81 10.75 -15.51
CA THR A 208 5.21 11.19 -15.67
C THR A 208 5.96 11.16 -14.35
N PHE A 209 5.37 11.67 -13.27
CA PHE A 209 5.97 11.61 -11.93
C PHE A 209 6.17 10.17 -11.48
N PHE A 210 5.21 9.28 -11.71
CA PHE A 210 5.40 7.86 -11.45
C PHE A 210 6.60 7.27 -12.20
N CYS A 211 6.81 7.62 -13.47
CA CYS A 211 8.01 7.21 -14.22
C CYS A 211 9.30 7.74 -13.59
N TRP A 212 9.30 8.93 -13.00
CA TRP A 212 10.46 9.45 -12.27
C TRP A 212 10.73 8.63 -11.00
N HIS A 213 9.69 8.15 -10.29
CA HIS A 213 9.88 7.24 -9.16
C HIS A 213 10.53 5.92 -9.57
N LEU A 214 10.17 5.35 -10.73
CA LEU A 214 10.83 4.16 -11.28
C LEU A 214 12.33 4.40 -11.49
N ALA A 215 12.68 5.51 -12.17
CA ALA A 215 14.06 5.88 -12.43
C ALA A 215 14.84 6.19 -11.15
N LEU A 216 14.24 6.94 -10.22
CA LEU A 216 14.82 7.28 -8.92
C LEU A 216 15.09 6.01 -8.10
N GLY A 217 14.17 5.05 -8.10
CA GLY A 217 14.37 3.77 -7.41
C GLY A 217 15.60 3.02 -7.90
N ILE A 218 15.83 2.99 -9.22
CA ILE A 218 17.04 2.39 -9.81
C ILE A 218 18.28 3.20 -9.39
N GLY A 219 18.21 4.53 -9.50
CA GLY A 219 19.31 5.42 -9.14
C GLY A 219 19.74 5.28 -7.68
N VAL A 220 18.79 5.17 -6.74
CA VAL A 220 19.06 4.95 -5.32
C VAL A 220 19.76 3.61 -5.10
N LEU A 221 19.24 2.52 -5.70
CA LEU A 221 19.87 1.20 -5.57
C LEU A 221 21.27 1.16 -6.17
N ALA A 222 21.47 1.75 -7.36
CA ALA A 222 22.77 1.85 -8.00
C ALA A 222 23.75 2.67 -7.17
N THR A 223 23.28 3.75 -6.53
CA THR A 223 24.10 4.59 -5.65
C THR A 223 24.52 3.81 -4.40
N ILE A 224 23.59 3.12 -3.74
CA ILE A 224 23.90 2.29 -2.56
C ILE A 224 24.91 1.21 -2.94
N TYR A 225 24.65 0.46 -4.02
CA TYR A 225 25.54 -0.59 -4.49
C TYR A 225 26.94 -0.06 -4.86
N GLY A 226 27.00 1.08 -5.55
CA GLY A 226 28.24 1.75 -5.93
C GLY A 226 29.03 2.22 -4.71
N LEU A 227 28.38 2.86 -3.74
CA LEU A 227 29.01 3.28 -2.49
C LEU A 227 29.53 2.09 -1.68
N SER A 228 28.75 1.01 -1.56
CA SER A 228 29.20 -0.22 -0.91
C SER A 228 30.41 -0.83 -1.61
N ALA A 229 30.40 -0.90 -2.95
CA ALA A 229 31.53 -1.42 -3.72
C ALA A 229 32.79 -0.56 -3.56
N LEU A 230 32.67 0.77 -3.58
CA LEU A 230 33.77 1.68 -3.32
C LEU A 230 34.30 1.53 -1.90
N TRP A 231 33.41 1.42 -0.90
CA TRP A 231 33.79 1.19 0.49
C TRP A 231 34.54 -0.13 0.65
N HIS A 232 34.10 -1.22 0.02
CA HIS A 232 34.83 -2.49 0.06
C HIS A 232 36.18 -2.42 -0.65
N ARG A 233 36.31 -1.63 -1.72
CA ARG A 233 37.57 -1.44 -2.47
C ARG A 233 38.57 -0.53 -1.76
N HIS A 234 38.11 0.51 -1.08
CA HIS A 234 38.95 1.52 -0.43
C HIS A 234 39.09 1.32 1.10
N GLY A 235 38.13 0.66 1.73
CA GLY A 235 38.03 0.45 3.18
C GLY A 235 38.53 -0.92 3.67
N SER A 236 39.12 -1.74 2.79
CA SER A 236 39.95 -2.87 3.21
C SER A 236 41.43 -2.49 3.11
N PRO A 237 42.04 -1.90 4.16
CA PRO A 237 43.44 -2.22 4.41
C PRO A 237 43.53 -3.75 4.45
N ARG A 238 44.61 -4.32 3.92
CA ARG A 238 45.03 -5.67 4.30
C ARG A 238 45.12 -5.71 5.83
N ALA A 239 44.03 -6.07 6.51
CA ALA A 239 44.13 -6.80 7.76
C ALA A 239 44.83 -8.08 7.35
N GLY A 240 46.13 -8.12 7.61
CA GLY A 240 47.04 -9.10 7.06
C GLY A 240 46.53 -10.52 7.27
N GLU A 241 46.94 -11.38 6.37
CA GLU A 241 47.16 -12.80 6.65
C GLU A 241 47.95 -12.94 7.96
N LYS A 242 47.23 -13.01 9.07
CA LYS A 242 47.63 -13.74 10.25
C LYS A 242 46.42 -14.58 10.61
N GLY A 243 46.60 -15.89 10.45
CA GLY A 243 45.55 -16.89 10.44
C GLY A 243 44.50 -16.67 11.53
N LEU A 244 43.31 -16.26 11.11
CA LEU A 244 42.09 -16.60 11.80
C LEU A 244 41.42 -17.62 10.91
N GLY A 245 41.72 -18.89 11.21
CA GLY A 245 40.96 -20.00 10.68
C GLY A 245 39.49 -19.69 10.87
N TYR A 246 38.71 -19.83 9.80
CA TYR A 246 37.28 -20.02 9.94
C TYR A 246 37.10 -21.28 10.77
N GLN A 247 37.00 -21.11 12.09
CA GLN A 247 36.48 -22.14 12.95
C GLN A 247 34.99 -22.21 12.63
N ARG A 248 34.66 -23.10 11.67
CA ARG A 248 33.33 -23.69 11.54
C ARG A 248 32.84 -23.90 12.98
N CYS A 249 31.70 -23.31 13.35
CA CYS A 249 31.10 -23.60 14.66
C CYS A 249 31.10 -25.12 14.81
N GLN A 250 31.98 -25.62 15.69
CA GLN A 250 31.94 -27.00 16.14
C GLN A 250 30.59 -27.13 16.82
N LEU A 251 29.72 -27.93 16.21
CA LEU A 251 28.48 -28.37 16.82
C LEU A 251 28.88 -29.31 17.97
N GLY A 252 29.07 -28.74 19.15
CA GLY A 252 29.45 -29.40 20.39
C GLY A 252 29.51 -28.29 21.44
N PRO A 253 28.91 -28.42 22.63
CA PRO A 253 28.64 -29.61 23.45
C PRO A 253 27.18 -30.10 23.44
N LEU A 254 26.30 -29.43 22.68
CA LEU A 254 24.86 -29.74 22.69
C LEU A 254 24.54 -31.08 22.03
N ASP A 255 25.30 -31.48 21.00
CA ASP A 255 25.12 -32.75 20.27
C ASP A 255 25.59 -33.95 21.10
N GLU A 256 26.66 -33.79 21.90
CA GLU A 256 27.12 -34.83 22.84
C GLU A 256 26.16 -34.99 24.02
N GLU A 257 25.62 -33.88 24.54
CA GLU A 257 24.56 -33.93 25.56
C GLU A 257 23.26 -34.52 24.99
N LEU A 258 22.90 -34.22 23.74
CA LEU A 258 21.72 -34.80 23.09
C LEU A 258 21.90 -36.31 22.85
N GLN A 259 23.07 -36.74 22.38
CA GLN A 259 23.40 -38.16 22.22
C GLN A 259 23.46 -38.88 23.56
N LYS A 260 23.98 -38.23 24.61
CA LYS A 260 23.99 -38.79 25.97
C LYS A 260 22.58 -38.96 26.51
N LEU A 261 21.69 -37.99 26.29
CA LEU A 261 20.29 -38.08 26.68
C LEU A 261 19.51 -39.13 25.86
N GLU A 262 19.81 -39.31 24.57
CA GLU A 262 19.23 -40.36 23.74
C GLU A 262 19.68 -41.77 24.19
N VAL A 263 20.96 -41.94 24.53
CA VAL A 263 21.51 -43.20 25.06
C VAL A 263 20.94 -43.52 26.44
N GLU A 264 20.78 -42.51 27.31
CA GLU A 264 20.20 -42.66 28.65
C GLU A 264 18.69 -42.99 28.58
N ALA A 265 17.97 -42.43 27.61
CA ALA A 265 16.58 -42.79 27.32
C ALA A 265 16.44 -44.23 26.79
N GLU A 266 17.30 -44.67 25.86
CA GLU A 266 17.28 -46.06 25.36
C GLU A 266 17.65 -47.09 26.44
N GLN A 267 18.58 -46.77 27.34
CA GLN A 267 18.96 -47.65 28.45
C GLN A 267 17.85 -47.75 29.51
N THR A 268 17.09 -46.66 29.72
CA THR A 268 15.94 -46.66 30.64
C THR A 268 14.79 -47.50 30.10
N GLU A 269 14.48 -47.43 28.80
CA GLU A 269 13.49 -48.31 28.17
C GLU A 269 13.92 -49.79 28.18
N ARG A 270 15.19 -50.07 27.91
CA ARG A 270 15.72 -51.44 27.88
C ARG A 270 15.84 -52.05 29.29
N GLY A 271 16.09 -51.23 30.32
CA GLY A 271 16.08 -51.62 31.73
C GLY A 271 14.67 -51.92 32.27
N SER A 272 13.64 -51.23 31.76
CA SER A 272 12.24 -51.48 32.14
C SER A 272 11.68 -52.79 31.57
N PHE A 273 12.26 -53.32 30.48
CA PHE A 273 11.84 -54.60 29.87
C PHE A 273 12.59 -55.83 30.43
N GLY A 274 13.66 -55.61 31.20
CA GLY A 274 14.52 -56.66 31.78
C GLY A 274 14.13 -57.12 33.19
N ALA A 275 13.21 -56.42 33.86
CA ALA A 275 12.68 -56.85 35.16
C ALA A 275 11.52 -57.85 34.96
N GLY A 276 11.86 -59.00 34.37
CA GLY A 276 11.00 -60.18 34.32
C GLY A 276 10.86 -60.81 35.71
N LEU A 277 9.63 -61.20 36.02
CA LEU A 277 9.09 -61.75 37.26
C LEU A 277 9.99 -62.74 38.03
N PRO A 278 9.90 -62.78 39.38
CA PRO A 278 10.33 -63.95 40.15
C PRO A 278 9.36 -65.12 39.93
N GLU A 279 9.90 -66.29 39.60
CA GLU A 279 9.15 -67.56 39.61
C GLU A 279 8.68 -67.90 41.03
N ILE A 280 7.37 -68.13 41.17
CA ILE A 280 6.76 -69.05 42.15
C ILE A 280 5.58 -69.73 41.46
#